data_AF-A0A8K0Y662-F1
#
_entry.id   AF-A0A8K0Y662-F1
#
_cell.length_a   1.000
_cell.length_b   1.000
_cell.length_c   1.000
_cell.angle_alpha   90.00
_cell.angle_beta   90.00
_cell.angle_gamma   90.00
#
_symmetry.space_group_name_H-M   'P 1'
#
loop_
_entity.id
_entity.type
_entity.pdbx_description
1 polymer ?
#
loop_
_entity_poly.entity_id
_entity_poly.type
_entity_poly.pdbx_seq_one_letter_code
_entity_poly.pdbx_strand_id
1 'polypeptide(L)'
;MSSAVEIYKKKTRKSAKMFEKSKKFHVNGVSHNIRFFKPYPFVTKSAKGKSISDIDGNKYTDYWMGHWSLILGHAAPPVASLVKKQLPSCWMHGTVNEMTVLFSEVIQNAVPVAEKIRYVSTGTESTMYAVRIARAVTGKKIIAKVDGGWHGYTTDLLKSVNWPFEQPESRGLTDDSHIVSIPYNDLEKSIQILQSVKEDLAGVIIEPVLGGGGCIPATKEYLSGIQEFVHKNNALFLLDEIVTGFRFSFGCPLSLHEARPRYCDTWKNCWRRISNWRDMWKRRDYENF
;
A
#
# COMPACT_ATOMS: atom_id res chain seq x y z
N MET A 1 4.69 9.61 42.62
CA MET A 1 3.72 9.71 41.50
C MET A 1 3.67 8.36 40.82
N SER A 2 2.48 7.82 40.50
CA SER A 2 2.39 6.58 39.73
C SER A 2 2.96 6.76 38.32
N SER A 3 3.65 5.74 37.80
CA SER A 3 4.19 5.79 36.44
C SER A 3 3.07 5.83 35.38
N ALA A 4 3.36 6.34 34.18
CA ALA A 4 2.39 6.33 33.07
C ALA A 4 1.86 4.92 32.77
N VAL A 5 2.73 3.91 32.89
CA VAL A 5 2.38 2.49 32.70
C VAL A 5 1.43 1.99 33.81
N GLU A 6 1.63 2.39 35.06
CA GLU A 6 0.72 2.04 36.16
C GLU A 6 -0.66 2.67 35.97
N ILE A 7 -0.71 3.94 35.58
CA ILE A 7 -1.97 4.64 35.29
C ILE A 7 -2.68 3.93 34.14
N TYR A 8 -1.97 3.60 33.06
CA TYR A 8 -2.50 2.85 31.93
C TYR A 8 -3.10 1.51 32.37
N LYS A 9 -2.35 0.71 33.14
CA LYS A 9 -2.82 -0.59 33.64
C LYS A 9 -4.05 -0.46 34.54
N LYS A 10 -4.10 0.55 35.41
CA LYS A 10 -5.24 0.80 36.29
C LYS A 10 -6.51 1.13 35.50
N LYS A 11 -6.40 1.85 34.38
CA LYS A 11 -7.52 2.27 33.53
C LYS A 11 -7.97 1.22 32.51
N THR A 12 -7.17 0.18 32.25
CA THR A 12 -7.39 -0.78 31.14
C THR A 12 -7.43 -2.25 31.61
N ARG A 13 -8.01 -2.52 32.78
CA ARG A 13 -7.98 -3.85 33.43
C ARG A 13 -8.69 -4.94 32.62
N LYS A 14 -9.85 -4.62 32.03
CA LYS A 14 -10.60 -5.55 31.18
C LYS A 14 -9.83 -5.82 29.89
N SER A 15 -9.23 -4.79 29.31
CA SER A 15 -8.34 -4.92 28.14
C SER A 15 -7.17 -5.85 28.42
N ALA A 16 -6.51 -5.71 29.59
CA ALA A 16 -5.45 -6.63 30.02
C ALA A 16 -5.92 -8.09 30.02
N LYS A 17 -7.05 -8.36 30.70
CA LYS A 17 -7.63 -9.71 30.81
C LYS A 17 -8.01 -10.28 29.44
N MET A 18 -8.55 -9.45 28.56
CA MET A 18 -8.92 -9.87 27.20
C MET A 18 -7.69 -10.11 26.33
N PHE A 19 -6.65 -9.30 26.45
CA PHE A 19 -5.41 -9.49 25.72
C PHE A 19 -4.67 -10.77 26.17
N GLU A 20 -4.69 -11.10 27.46
CA GLU A 20 -4.20 -12.39 27.95
C GLU A 20 -4.95 -13.58 27.31
N LYS A 21 -6.27 -13.45 27.12
CA LYS A 21 -7.04 -14.44 26.36
C LYS A 21 -6.64 -14.47 24.88
N SER A 22 -6.44 -13.31 24.26
CA SER A 22 -6.03 -13.16 22.86
C SER A 22 -4.73 -13.91 22.55
N LYS A 23 -3.73 -13.83 23.45
CA LYS A 23 -2.44 -14.53 23.30
C LYS A 23 -2.55 -16.06 23.22
N LYS A 24 -3.67 -16.66 23.66
CA LYS A 24 -3.93 -18.10 23.50
C LYS A 24 -4.27 -18.50 22.07
N PHE A 25 -4.71 -17.54 21.25
CA PHE A 25 -5.22 -17.78 19.89
C PHE A 25 -4.40 -17.08 18.81
N HIS A 26 -3.73 -15.97 19.14
CA HIS A 26 -3.04 -15.12 18.19
C HIS A 26 -1.57 -14.96 18.57
N VAL A 27 -0.68 -15.03 17.57
CA VAL A 27 0.76 -14.77 17.75
C VAL A 27 0.93 -13.37 18.34
N ASN A 28 1.62 -13.29 19.49
CA ASN A 28 1.76 -12.04 20.27
C ASN A 28 0.43 -11.35 20.63
N GLY A 29 -0.70 -12.06 20.59
CA GLY A 29 -2.02 -11.53 20.94
C GLY A 29 -2.61 -10.54 19.93
N VAL A 30 -2.02 -10.39 18.73
CA VAL A 30 -2.48 -9.45 17.69
C VAL A 30 -2.46 -10.11 16.30
N SER A 31 -3.17 -9.51 15.34
CA SER A 31 -3.19 -9.94 13.93
C SER A 31 -2.38 -9.04 12.99
N HIS A 32 -1.74 -8.00 13.54
CA HIS A 32 -0.86 -7.09 12.79
C HIS A 32 0.16 -6.49 13.74
N ASN A 33 1.45 -6.54 13.40
CA ASN A 33 2.55 -6.19 14.31
C ASN A 33 2.44 -4.76 14.85
N ILE A 34 2.07 -3.78 14.01
CA ILE A 34 1.91 -2.38 14.44
C ILE A 34 0.82 -2.15 15.51
N ARG A 35 -0.08 -3.12 15.73
CA ARG A 35 -1.13 -3.02 16.76
C ARG A 35 -0.63 -3.42 18.14
N PHE A 36 0.56 -4.00 18.24
CA PHE A 36 1.16 -4.37 19.52
C PHE A 36 1.97 -3.21 20.09
N PHE A 37 1.77 -2.92 21.37
CA PHE A 37 2.65 -2.08 22.17
C PHE A 37 2.68 -2.58 23.61
N LYS A 38 3.79 -2.32 24.32
CA LYS A 38 3.93 -2.68 25.74
C LYS A 38 3.14 -1.70 26.62
N PRO A 39 2.55 -2.17 27.74
CA PRO A 39 2.57 -3.54 28.24
C PRO A 39 1.61 -4.48 27.49
N TYR A 40 0.54 -3.94 26.92
CA TYR A 40 -0.43 -4.60 26.04
C TYR A 40 -1.29 -3.52 25.37
N PRO A 41 -1.90 -3.79 24.20
CA PRO A 41 -2.84 -2.87 23.59
C PRO A 41 -4.20 -2.86 24.31
N PHE A 42 -4.89 -1.72 24.28
CA PHE A 42 -6.28 -1.66 24.76
C PHE A 42 -7.20 -2.37 23.77
N VAL A 43 -8.33 -2.91 24.24
CA VAL A 43 -9.27 -3.62 23.38
C VAL A 43 -10.44 -2.70 23.03
N THR A 44 -10.57 -2.37 21.74
CA THR A 44 -11.66 -1.54 21.22
C THR A 44 -13.01 -2.22 21.42
N LYS A 45 -13.98 -1.48 21.98
CA LYS A 45 -15.39 -1.86 22.08
C LYS A 45 -16.21 -1.31 20.92
N SER A 46 -15.97 -0.05 20.56
CA SER A 46 -16.74 0.65 19.53
C SER A 46 -16.00 1.88 19.04
N ALA A 47 -16.31 2.35 17.84
CA ALA A 47 -15.79 3.59 17.29
C ALA A 47 -16.84 4.34 16.49
N LYS A 48 -16.83 5.68 16.54
CA LYS A 48 -17.76 6.55 15.79
C LYS A 48 -17.14 7.93 15.58
N GLY A 49 -17.24 8.45 14.36
CA GLY A 49 -16.64 9.73 13.99
C GLY A 49 -15.14 9.72 14.27
N LYS A 50 -14.66 10.65 15.10
CA LYS A 50 -13.25 10.74 15.50
C LYS A 50 -12.87 9.97 16.76
N SER A 51 -13.77 9.16 17.31
CA SER A 51 -13.57 8.56 18.64
C SER A 51 -13.56 7.04 18.63
N ILE A 52 -12.66 6.48 19.42
CA ILE A 52 -12.63 5.06 19.80
C ILE A 52 -12.95 4.95 21.29
N SER A 53 -13.73 3.95 21.67
CA SER A 53 -13.96 3.56 23.05
C SER A 53 -13.47 2.14 23.29
N ASP A 54 -12.74 1.91 24.38
CA ASP A 54 -12.31 0.58 24.78
C ASP A 54 -13.36 -0.16 25.63
N ILE A 55 -13.09 -1.43 25.92
CA ILE A 55 -13.98 -2.26 26.75
C ILE A 55 -13.99 -1.88 28.24
N ASP A 56 -13.05 -1.05 28.67
CA ASP A 56 -12.99 -0.47 30.01
C ASP A 56 -13.85 0.79 30.15
N GLY A 57 -14.33 1.34 29.04
CA GLY A 57 -15.18 2.53 28.99
C GLY A 57 -14.41 3.83 28.78
N ASN A 58 -13.09 3.77 28.54
CA ASN A 58 -12.31 4.95 28.20
C ASN A 58 -12.64 5.38 26.76
N LYS A 59 -12.59 6.69 26.50
CA LYS A 59 -12.81 7.29 25.19
C LYS A 59 -11.57 8.04 24.74
N TYR A 60 -11.16 7.80 23.50
CA TYR A 60 -9.97 8.37 22.88
C TYR A 60 -10.38 9.16 21.64
N THR A 61 -9.69 10.27 21.37
CA THR A 61 -9.68 10.86 20.03
C THR A 61 -8.69 10.07 19.19
N ASP A 62 -9.15 9.50 18.09
CA ASP A 62 -8.34 8.65 17.23
C ASP A 62 -7.67 9.46 16.13
N TYR A 63 -6.34 9.54 16.16
CA TYR A 63 -5.52 10.13 15.10
C TYR A 63 -4.92 9.05 14.16
N TRP A 64 -5.09 7.78 14.50
CA TRP A 64 -4.61 6.64 13.71
C TRP A 64 -5.59 6.23 12.61
N MET A 65 -6.90 6.35 12.86
CA MET A 65 -7.98 6.28 11.87
C MET A 65 -7.87 5.07 10.92
N GLY A 66 -7.72 3.88 11.51
CA GLY A 66 -7.64 2.63 10.75
C GLY A 66 -6.42 2.57 9.83
N HIS A 67 -5.25 2.98 10.32
CA HIS A 67 -4.02 3.08 9.52
C HIS A 67 -4.20 4.07 8.36
N TRP A 68 -4.83 5.21 8.68
CA TRP A 68 -5.20 6.27 7.73
C TRP A 68 -6.21 5.88 6.64
N SER A 69 -6.80 4.68 6.65
CA SER A 69 -7.84 4.33 5.67
C SER A 69 -9.18 5.06 5.91
N LEU A 70 -9.48 5.41 7.16
CA LEU A 70 -10.77 5.99 7.56
C LEU A 70 -10.75 7.52 7.48
N ILE A 71 -10.54 8.08 6.28
CA ILE A 71 -10.48 9.54 6.08
C ILE A 71 -11.76 10.27 6.49
N LEU A 72 -12.92 9.62 6.34
CA LEU A 72 -14.22 10.14 6.74
C LEU A 72 -14.58 9.84 8.21
N GLY A 73 -13.65 9.24 8.96
CA GLY A 73 -13.84 8.79 10.33
C GLY A 73 -14.58 7.45 10.45
N HIS A 74 -14.69 6.97 11.69
CA HIS A 74 -15.32 5.70 12.04
C HIS A 74 -16.82 5.73 11.78
N ALA A 75 -17.33 4.69 11.09
CA ALA A 75 -18.76 4.51 10.82
C ALA A 75 -19.42 5.78 10.25
N ALA A 76 -18.76 6.42 9.26
CA ALA A 76 -19.24 7.63 8.60
C ALA A 76 -20.70 7.42 8.11
N PRO A 77 -21.68 8.24 8.56
CA PRO A 77 -23.09 8.00 8.26
C PRO A 77 -23.44 7.89 6.77
N PRO A 78 -22.87 8.70 5.86
CA PRO A 78 -23.15 8.54 4.42
C PRO A 78 -22.73 7.18 3.88
N VAL A 79 -21.54 6.69 4.26
CA VAL A 79 -21.01 5.39 3.84
C VAL A 79 -21.82 4.25 4.45
N ALA A 80 -22.06 4.30 5.77
CA ALA A 80 -22.80 3.26 6.47
C ALA A 80 -24.23 3.10 5.95
N SER A 81 -24.89 4.21 5.57
CA SER A 81 -26.22 4.19 4.97
C SER A 81 -26.21 3.49 3.60
N LEU A 82 -25.27 3.83 2.72
CA LEU A 82 -25.15 3.21 1.39
C LEU A 82 -24.80 1.72 1.48
N VAL A 83 -23.89 1.34 2.38
CA VAL A 83 -23.57 -0.09 2.61
C VAL A 83 -24.81 -0.85 3.06
N LYS A 84 -25.58 -0.32 4.03
CA LYS A 84 -26.83 -0.96 4.48
C LYS A 84 -27.85 -1.13 3.36
N LYS A 85 -27.96 -0.16 2.44
CA LYS A 85 -28.82 -0.25 1.26
C LYS A 85 -28.35 -1.33 0.27
N GLN A 86 -27.05 -1.57 0.17
CA GLN A 86 -26.49 -2.59 -0.73
C GLN A 86 -26.67 -4.02 -0.21
N LEU A 87 -26.66 -4.24 1.12
CA LEU A 87 -26.67 -5.58 1.72
C LEU A 87 -27.81 -6.50 1.22
N PRO A 88 -29.07 -6.05 1.06
CA PRO A 88 -30.14 -6.88 0.50
C PRO A 88 -29.88 -7.36 -0.93
N SER A 89 -29.11 -6.60 -1.72
CA SER A 89 -28.74 -6.91 -3.11
C SER A 89 -27.46 -7.76 -3.23
N CYS A 90 -27.05 -8.40 -2.12
CA CYS A 90 -25.80 -9.14 -1.97
C CYS A 90 -24.53 -8.26 -2.01
N TRP A 91 -23.45 -8.78 -1.42
CA TRP A 91 -22.13 -8.14 -1.33
C TRP A 91 -21.06 -8.79 -2.22
N MET A 92 -21.36 -9.90 -2.89
CA MET A 92 -20.44 -10.59 -3.81
C MET A 92 -21.23 -11.39 -4.86
N HIS A 93 -20.99 -11.09 -6.13
CA HIS A 93 -21.74 -11.71 -7.24
C HIS A 93 -20.93 -12.73 -8.03
N GLY A 94 -19.59 -12.69 -7.98
CA GLY A 94 -18.74 -13.50 -8.85
C GLY A 94 -18.80 -13.10 -10.34
N THR A 95 -19.49 -12.00 -10.65
CA THR A 95 -19.70 -11.45 -11.99
C THR A 95 -19.36 -9.96 -12.02
N VAL A 96 -19.37 -9.37 -13.22
CA VAL A 96 -19.31 -7.91 -13.39
C VAL A 96 -20.50 -7.27 -12.67
N ASN A 97 -20.29 -6.12 -12.05
CA ASN A 97 -21.34 -5.34 -11.39
C ASN A 97 -21.23 -3.84 -11.76
N GLU A 98 -22.39 -3.19 -11.87
CA GLU A 98 -22.51 -1.78 -12.26
C GLU A 98 -21.71 -0.84 -11.34
N MET A 99 -21.72 -1.10 -10.03
CA MET A 99 -21.01 -0.28 -9.04
C MET A 99 -19.51 -0.18 -9.31
N THR A 100 -18.87 -1.25 -9.79
CA THR A 100 -17.45 -1.23 -10.15
C THR A 100 -17.18 -0.40 -11.41
N VAL A 101 -18.12 -0.34 -12.35
CA VAL A 101 -17.99 0.49 -13.56
C VAL A 101 -18.10 1.96 -13.18
N LEU A 102 -19.16 2.33 -12.46
CA LEU A 102 -19.37 3.71 -11.97
C LEU A 102 -18.22 4.18 -11.08
N PHE A 103 -17.70 3.31 -10.21
CA PHE A 103 -16.54 3.65 -9.39
C PHE A 103 -15.27 3.85 -10.23
N SER A 104 -15.09 3.06 -11.29
CA SER A 104 -13.95 3.23 -12.21
C SER A 104 -14.02 4.58 -12.91
N GLU A 105 -15.20 5.03 -13.34
CA GLU A 105 -15.39 6.36 -13.95
C GLU A 105 -15.01 7.49 -12.98
N VAL A 106 -15.43 7.40 -11.71
CA VAL A 106 -15.06 8.37 -10.67
C VAL A 106 -13.53 8.42 -10.48
N ILE A 107 -12.87 7.26 -10.41
CA ILE A 107 -11.41 7.19 -10.26
C ILE A 107 -10.71 7.78 -11.48
N GLN A 108 -11.13 7.44 -12.70
CA GLN A 108 -10.53 7.95 -13.92
C GLN A 108 -10.67 9.47 -14.06
N ASN A 109 -11.82 10.01 -13.68
CA ASN A 109 -12.04 11.46 -13.65
C ASN A 109 -11.11 12.16 -12.64
N ALA A 110 -10.83 11.52 -11.49
CA ALA A 110 -9.95 12.06 -10.47
C ALA A 110 -8.45 11.80 -10.75
N VAL A 111 -8.12 10.71 -11.45
CA VAL A 111 -6.76 10.24 -11.74
C VAL A 111 -6.67 9.86 -13.22
N PRO A 112 -6.53 10.84 -14.14
CA PRO A 112 -6.59 10.59 -15.59
C PRO A 112 -5.52 9.65 -16.14
N VAL A 113 -4.41 9.47 -15.41
CA VAL A 113 -3.35 8.51 -15.76
C VAL A 113 -3.76 7.04 -15.54
N ALA A 114 -4.85 6.77 -14.82
CA ALA A 114 -5.36 5.43 -14.53
C ALA A 114 -6.29 4.92 -15.65
N GLU A 115 -5.76 4.73 -16.86
CA GLU A 115 -6.53 4.39 -18.06
C GLU A 115 -7.32 3.06 -17.97
N LYS A 116 -6.80 2.09 -17.20
CA LYS A 116 -7.47 0.82 -16.91
C LYS A 116 -7.30 0.47 -15.42
N ILE A 117 -8.34 -0.10 -14.82
CA ILE A 117 -8.39 -0.37 -13.39
C ILE A 117 -8.68 -1.86 -13.17
N ARG A 118 -7.94 -2.47 -12.25
CA ARG A 118 -8.24 -3.79 -11.68
C ARG A 118 -8.34 -3.65 -10.18
N TYR A 119 -9.50 -3.97 -9.62
CA TYR A 119 -9.71 -3.97 -8.18
C TYR A 119 -9.10 -5.21 -7.53
N VAL A 120 -8.58 -5.02 -6.33
CA VAL A 120 -8.03 -6.05 -5.45
C VAL A 120 -8.58 -5.83 -4.03
N SER A 121 -8.37 -6.79 -3.14
CA SER A 121 -8.90 -6.71 -1.77
C SER A 121 -7.98 -5.96 -0.80
N THR A 122 -6.69 -5.84 -1.12
CA THR A 122 -5.70 -5.19 -0.25
C THR A 122 -4.67 -4.37 -1.01
N GLY A 123 -4.03 -3.42 -0.31
CA GLY A 123 -2.88 -2.69 -0.83
C GLY A 123 -1.68 -3.59 -1.17
N THR A 124 -1.45 -4.64 -0.37
CA THR A 124 -0.41 -5.65 -0.65
C THR A 124 -0.67 -6.38 -1.96
N GLU A 125 -1.94 -6.70 -2.28
CA GLU A 125 -2.27 -7.30 -3.57
C GLU A 125 -2.04 -6.32 -4.73
N SER A 126 -2.34 -5.03 -4.56
CA SER A 126 -2.13 -4.05 -5.64
C SER A 126 -0.66 -3.92 -6.01
N THR A 127 0.24 -3.81 -5.02
CA THR A 127 1.68 -3.70 -5.26
C THR A 127 2.26 -5.00 -5.79
N MET A 128 1.76 -6.16 -5.33
CA MET A 128 2.09 -7.47 -5.90
C MET A 128 1.75 -7.55 -7.39
N TYR A 129 0.54 -7.16 -7.78
CA TYR A 129 0.15 -7.16 -9.19
C TYR A 129 0.94 -6.12 -10.00
N ALA A 130 1.25 -4.96 -9.44
CA ALA A 130 2.09 -3.95 -10.09
C ALA A 130 3.48 -4.49 -10.43
N VAL A 131 4.13 -5.19 -9.49
CA VAL A 131 5.40 -5.90 -9.73
C VAL A 131 5.28 -6.94 -10.84
N ARG A 132 4.21 -7.76 -10.80
CA ARG A 132 3.97 -8.78 -11.84
C ARG A 132 3.74 -8.16 -13.21
N ILE A 133 3.02 -7.05 -13.29
CA ILE A 133 2.80 -6.29 -14.54
C ILE A 133 4.13 -5.75 -15.06
N ALA A 134 4.95 -5.14 -14.20
CA ALA A 134 6.25 -4.62 -14.60
C ALA A 134 7.12 -5.72 -15.22
N ARG A 135 7.23 -6.88 -14.56
CA ARG A 135 7.98 -8.04 -15.08
C ARG A 135 7.36 -8.58 -16.38
N ALA A 136 6.05 -8.74 -16.43
CA ALA A 136 5.36 -9.30 -17.61
C ALA A 136 5.48 -8.40 -18.85
N VAL A 137 5.38 -7.08 -18.70
CA VAL A 137 5.43 -6.10 -19.80
C VAL A 137 6.85 -5.93 -20.34
N THR A 138 7.84 -5.96 -19.44
CA THR A 138 9.24 -5.70 -19.81
C THR A 138 9.99 -6.96 -20.19
N GLY A 139 9.55 -8.14 -19.72
CA GLY A 139 10.31 -9.39 -19.80
C GLY A 139 11.50 -9.45 -18.85
N LYS A 140 11.68 -8.43 -18.02
CA LYS A 140 12.79 -8.27 -17.09
C LYS A 140 12.42 -8.73 -15.68
N LYS A 141 13.40 -8.97 -14.80
CA LYS A 141 13.16 -9.59 -13.48
C LYS A 141 13.31 -8.64 -12.30
N ILE A 142 14.24 -7.69 -12.38
CA ILE A 142 14.65 -6.88 -11.22
C ILE A 142 13.60 -5.80 -10.93
N ILE A 143 13.19 -5.71 -9.66
CA ILE A 143 12.44 -4.57 -9.14
C ILE A 143 13.35 -3.80 -8.21
N ALA A 144 13.45 -2.49 -8.40
CA ALA A 144 14.06 -1.63 -7.40
C ALA A 144 12.98 -1.06 -6.47
N LYS A 145 13.26 -1.03 -5.16
CA LYS A 145 12.42 -0.36 -4.17
C LYS A 145 13.27 0.54 -3.29
N VAL A 146 12.63 1.53 -2.68
CA VAL A 146 13.31 2.46 -1.79
C VAL A 146 13.51 1.86 -0.40
N ASP A 147 14.64 2.19 0.22
CA ASP A 147 14.87 1.90 1.63
C ASP A 147 13.87 2.62 2.53
N GLY A 148 13.33 1.92 3.52
CA GLY A 148 12.25 2.45 4.38
C GLY A 148 10.86 2.41 3.73
N GLY A 149 10.76 2.04 2.45
CA GLY A 149 9.49 1.88 1.74
C GLY A 149 8.76 0.60 2.14
N TRP A 150 7.48 0.74 2.54
CA TRP A 150 6.62 -0.39 2.90
C TRP A 150 5.48 -0.54 1.89
N HIS A 151 5.57 -1.58 1.06
CA HIS A 151 4.61 -1.84 0.00
C HIS A 151 3.78 -3.12 0.27
N GLY A 152 3.58 -3.47 1.53
CA GLY A 152 2.89 -4.68 1.96
C GLY A 152 3.79 -5.89 2.22
N TYR A 153 3.17 -7.02 2.55
CA TYR A 153 3.85 -8.22 3.06
C TYR A 153 4.23 -9.26 1.98
N THR A 154 4.40 -8.84 0.72
CA THR A 154 4.89 -9.79 -0.30
C THR A 154 6.38 -10.03 -0.14
N THR A 155 6.84 -11.25 -0.45
CA THR A 155 8.27 -11.60 -0.39
C THR A 155 9.14 -10.60 -1.15
N ASP A 156 8.71 -10.22 -2.37
CA ASP A 156 9.41 -9.25 -3.22
C ASP A 156 9.59 -7.87 -2.56
N LEU A 157 8.62 -7.41 -1.77
CA LEU A 157 8.58 -6.02 -1.32
C LEU A 157 8.89 -5.82 0.16
N LEU A 158 9.25 -6.90 0.86
CA LEU A 158 9.67 -6.87 2.26
C LEU A 158 11.18 -6.63 2.43
N LYS A 159 11.98 -6.49 1.36
CA LYS A 159 13.40 -6.12 1.51
C LYS A 159 13.55 -4.70 2.03
N SER A 160 14.48 -4.44 2.94
CA SER A 160 14.85 -3.11 3.46
C SER A 160 13.68 -2.20 3.89
N VAL A 161 12.76 -2.71 4.71
CA VAL A 161 11.62 -1.92 5.24
C VAL A 161 12.02 -1.16 6.51
N ASN A 162 12.71 -1.82 7.44
CA ASN A 162 13.08 -1.28 8.74
C ASN A 162 14.61 -1.16 8.87
N TRP A 163 15.07 -0.05 9.44
CA TRP A 163 16.47 0.15 9.79
C TRP A 163 16.96 -0.97 10.73
N PRO A 164 18.14 -1.59 10.50
CA PRO A 164 19.25 -1.12 9.67
C PRO A 164 19.20 -1.47 8.17
N PHE A 165 18.12 -2.02 7.63
CA PHE A 165 17.94 -2.39 6.22
C PHE A 165 18.75 -3.58 5.69
N GLU A 166 19.91 -3.94 6.28
CA GLU A 166 20.65 -5.14 5.86
C GLU A 166 20.09 -6.43 6.47
N GLN A 167 19.20 -6.32 7.45
CA GLN A 167 18.57 -7.46 8.10
C GLN A 167 17.28 -7.86 7.37
N PRO A 168 17.02 -9.17 7.21
CA PRO A 168 15.77 -9.62 6.64
C PRO A 168 14.61 -9.30 7.58
N GLU A 169 13.49 -8.80 7.03
CA GLU A 169 12.27 -8.49 7.81
C GLU A 169 11.62 -9.72 8.42
N SER A 170 11.88 -10.90 7.86
CA SER A 170 11.36 -12.16 8.36
C SER A 170 12.32 -13.31 8.04
N ARG A 171 12.49 -14.20 9.01
CA ARG A 171 13.23 -15.47 8.86
C ARG A 171 12.58 -16.43 7.85
N GLY A 172 11.34 -16.16 7.43
CA GLY A 172 10.62 -16.96 6.45
C GLY A 172 10.82 -16.53 4.99
N LEU A 173 11.61 -15.49 4.73
CA LEU A 173 11.95 -15.05 3.37
C LEU A 173 13.07 -15.92 2.81
N THR A 174 12.92 -16.42 1.58
CA THR A 174 13.84 -17.40 0.97
C THR A 174 14.74 -16.82 -0.11
N ASP A 175 14.26 -15.85 -0.89
CA ASP A 175 14.99 -15.24 -2.01
C ASP A 175 14.49 -13.81 -2.26
N ASP A 176 15.41 -12.85 -2.26
CA ASP A 176 15.18 -11.45 -2.61
C ASP A 176 16.18 -10.93 -3.68
N SER A 177 16.84 -11.85 -4.39
CA SER A 177 17.90 -11.57 -5.37
C SER A 177 17.44 -10.69 -6.54
N HIS A 178 16.16 -10.75 -6.89
CA HIS A 178 15.55 -9.91 -7.91
C HIS A 178 15.05 -8.56 -7.38
N ILE A 179 15.37 -8.23 -6.12
CA ILE A 179 14.96 -6.99 -5.47
C ILE A 179 16.21 -6.20 -5.09
N VAL A 180 16.28 -4.99 -5.61
CA VAL A 180 17.38 -4.05 -5.35
C VAL A 180 16.86 -2.89 -4.53
N SER A 181 17.63 -2.52 -3.53
CA SER A 181 17.30 -1.41 -2.63
C SER A 181 18.01 -0.13 -3.10
N ILE A 182 17.29 0.98 -3.14
CA ILE A 182 17.84 2.30 -3.48
C ILE A 182 17.56 3.32 -2.36
N PRO A 183 18.49 4.25 -2.08
CA PRO A 183 18.33 5.22 -1.00
C PRO A 183 17.30 6.29 -1.35
N TYR A 184 16.30 6.46 -0.48
CA TYR A 184 15.26 7.48 -0.67
C TYR A 184 15.84 8.90 -0.56
N ASN A 185 15.45 9.79 -1.48
CA ASN A 185 15.94 11.18 -1.60
C ASN A 185 17.45 11.36 -1.87
N ASP A 186 18.19 10.29 -2.17
CA ASP A 186 19.57 10.34 -2.68
C ASP A 186 19.56 9.91 -4.15
N LEU A 187 19.30 10.89 -5.04
CA LEU A 187 19.13 10.64 -6.47
C LEU A 187 20.41 10.10 -7.10
N GLU A 188 21.57 10.67 -6.75
CA GLU A 188 22.85 10.29 -7.33
C GLU A 188 23.15 8.82 -7.05
N LYS A 189 23.10 8.39 -5.78
CA LYS A 189 23.35 7.00 -5.43
C LYS A 189 22.29 6.06 -5.98
N SER A 190 21.03 6.47 -5.98
CA SER A 190 19.96 5.67 -6.56
C SER A 190 20.19 5.41 -8.06
N ILE A 191 20.58 6.44 -8.82
CA ILE A 191 20.89 6.29 -10.24
C ILE A 191 22.12 5.40 -10.45
N GLN A 192 23.18 5.53 -9.64
CA GLN A 192 24.35 4.64 -9.71
C GLN A 192 23.95 3.17 -9.52
N ILE A 193 23.12 2.86 -8.52
CA ILE A 193 22.62 1.50 -8.27
C ILE A 193 21.76 1.04 -9.45
N LEU A 194 20.81 1.85 -9.90
CA LEU A 194 19.92 1.50 -11.00
C LEU A 194 20.67 1.28 -12.32
N GLN A 195 21.75 2.03 -12.58
CA GLN A 195 22.61 1.81 -13.75
C GLN A 195 23.25 0.42 -13.76
N SER A 196 23.62 -0.11 -12.59
CA SER A 196 24.23 -1.45 -12.48
C SER A 196 23.27 -2.58 -12.84
N VAL A 197 21.96 -2.34 -12.80
CA VAL A 197 20.91 -3.35 -13.05
C VAL A 197 19.98 -3.02 -14.22
N LYS A 198 20.27 -1.95 -14.98
CA LYS A 198 19.37 -1.37 -15.99
C LYS A 198 18.90 -2.35 -17.08
N GLU A 199 19.76 -3.31 -17.45
CA GLU A 199 19.47 -4.29 -18.50
C GLU A 199 18.31 -5.22 -18.12
N ASP A 200 18.21 -5.57 -16.83
CA ASP A 200 17.18 -6.47 -16.28
C ASP A 200 16.23 -5.75 -15.29
N LEU A 201 16.20 -4.41 -15.28
CA LEU A 201 15.29 -3.61 -14.47
C LEU A 201 13.88 -3.59 -15.08
N ALA A 202 12.94 -4.30 -14.44
CA ALA A 202 11.52 -4.31 -14.80
C ALA A 202 10.77 -3.07 -14.33
N GLY A 203 11.09 -2.55 -13.15
CA GLY A 203 10.45 -1.36 -12.62
C GLY A 203 11.02 -0.88 -11.30
N VAL A 204 10.63 0.33 -10.93
CA VAL A 204 10.99 0.96 -9.66
C VAL A 204 9.71 1.32 -8.93
N ILE A 205 9.57 0.88 -7.68
CA ILE A 205 8.42 1.18 -6.82
C ILE A 205 8.78 2.16 -5.72
N ILE A 206 8.00 3.25 -5.59
CA ILE A 206 8.25 4.36 -4.68
C ILE A 206 6.94 4.87 -4.09
N GLU A 207 6.90 5.12 -2.77
CA GLU A 207 5.85 5.94 -2.15
C GLU A 207 6.18 7.43 -2.35
N PRO A 208 5.24 8.31 -2.75
CA PRO A 208 5.49 9.76 -2.82
C PRO A 208 5.86 10.38 -1.46
N VAL A 209 5.34 9.78 -0.40
CA VAL A 209 5.66 10.08 1.00
C VAL A 209 5.82 8.73 1.69
N LEU A 210 7.01 8.43 2.21
CA LEU A 210 7.25 7.20 2.97
C LEU A 210 6.34 7.19 4.20
N GLY A 211 5.25 6.43 4.18
CA GLY A 211 4.31 6.36 5.28
C GLY A 211 4.96 5.64 6.47
N GLY A 212 5.28 4.37 6.28
CA GLY A 212 5.92 3.53 7.31
C GLY A 212 7.34 3.98 7.68
N GLY A 213 8.07 4.57 6.73
CA GLY A 213 9.44 5.07 6.91
C GLY A 213 9.58 6.40 7.65
N GLY A 214 8.49 6.96 8.18
CA GLY A 214 8.55 8.16 9.04
C GLY A 214 7.86 9.41 8.48
N CYS A 215 6.89 9.26 7.58
CA CYS A 215 6.18 10.36 6.92
C CYS A 215 7.12 11.31 6.15
N ILE A 216 8.09 10.74 5.42
CA ILE A 216 9.14 11.51 4.72
C ILE A 216 8.71 11.76 3.26
N PRO A 217 8.46 13.02 2.86
CA PRO A 217 8.12 13.33 1.48
C PRO A 217 9.34 13.15 0.56
N ALA A 218 9.10 12.68 -0.67
CA ALA A 218 10.15 12.68 -1.67
C ALA A 218 10.43 14.12 -2.15
N THR A 219 11.69 14.40 -2.51
CA THR A 219 12.01 15.63 -3.22
C THR A 219 11.51 15.55 -4.67
N LYS A 220 11.22 16.70 -5.27
CA LYS A 220 10.76 16.77 -6.67
C LYS A 220 11.85 16.25 -7.61
N GLU A 221 13.09 16.59 -7.31
CA GLU A 221 14.29 16.19 -8.04
C GLU A 221 14.45 14.68 -8.02
N TYR A 222 14.25 14.04 -6.86
CA TYR A 222 14.34 12.60 -6.71
C TYR A 222 13.26 11.88 -7.53
N LEU A 223 11.98 12.19 -7.34
CA LEU A 223 10.89 11.53 -8.07
C LEU A 223 11.02 11.72 -9.59
N SER A 224 11.30 12.94 -10.04
CA SER A 224 11.40 13.25 -11.47
C SER A 224 12.62 12.57 -12.09
N GLY A 225 13.77 12.58 -11.41
CA GLY A 225 14.99 11.95 -11.89
C GLY A 225 14.88 10.43 -12.01
N ILE A 226 14.26 9.77 -11.02
CA ILE A 226 13.99 8.32 -11.09
C ILE A 226 13.00 8.01 -12.21
N GLN A 227 11.90 8.75 -12.31
CA GLN A 227 10.91 8.55 -13.37
C GLN A 227 11.54 8.67 -14.76
N GLU A 228 12.38 9.69 -14.97
CA GLU A 228 13.09 9.90 -16.24
C GLU A 228 14.03 8.74 -16.56
N PHE A 229 14.82 8.30 -15.58
CA PHE A 229 15.72 7.15 -15.73
C PHE A 229 14.95 5.89 -16.12
N VAL A 230 13.85 5.60 -15.42
CA VAL A 230 13.03 4.41 -15.64
C VAL A 230 12.43 4.39 -17.05
N HIS A 231 11.87 5.53 -17.49
CA HIS A 231 11.32 5.64 -18.84
C HIS A 231 12.40 5.47 -19.93
N LYS A 232 13.59 6.06 -19.75
CA LYS A 232 14.71 5.93 -20.69
C LYS A 232 15.20 4.48 -20.85
N ASN A 233 15.02 3.64 -19.83
CA ASN A 233 15.50 2.26 -19.81
C ASN A 233 14.39 1.21 -20.04
N ASN A 234 13.23 1.61 -20.58
CA ASN A 234 12.09 0.73 -20.86
C ASN A 234 11.65 -0.09 -19.63
N ALA A 235 11.62 0.54 -18.45
CA ALA A 235 11.12 -0.02 -17.21
C ALA A 235 9.84 0.71 -16.77
N LEU A 236 9.11 0.17 -15.79
CA LEU A 236 7.88 0.78 -15.28
C LEU A 236 8.15 1.59 -14.00
N PHE A 237 7.63 2.82 -13.97
CA PHE A 237 7.61 3.64 -12.77
C PHE A 237 6.33 3.38 -11.99
N LEU A 238 6.46 2.73 -10.84
CA LEU A 238 5.34 2.31 -9.99
C LEU A 238 5.25 3.25 -8.79
N LEU A 239 4.18 4.05 -8.75
CA LEU A 239 3.94 4.95 -7.63
C LEU A 239 2.94 4.31 -6.66
N ASP A 240 3.40 4.05 -5.43
CA ASP A 240 2.56 3.49 -4.38
C ASP A 240 1.83 4.60 -3.62
N GLU A 241 0.54 4.74 -3.94
CA GLU A 241 -0.35 5.77 -3.39
C GLU A 241 -1.40 5.20 -2.43
N ILE A 242 -1.14 4.03 -1.82
CA ILE A 242 -2.09 3.37 -0.90
C ILE A 242 -2.49 4.31 0.26
N VAL A 243 -1.54 5.09 0.78
CA VAL A 243 -1.79 6.05 1.87
C VAL A 243 -2.09 7.45 1.35
N THR A 244 -1.38 7.88 0.31
CA THR A 244 -1.36 9.28 -0.14
C THR A 244 -2.52 9.62 -1.09
N GLY A 245 -3.00 8.65 -1.87
CA GLY A 245 -4.11 8.82 -2.81
C GLY A 245 -5.41 9.23 -2.13
N PHE A 246 -6.12 10.19 -2.72
CA PHE A 246 -7.36 10.79 -2.21
C PHE A 246 -7.26 11.39 -0.80
N ARG A 247 -6.05 11.54 -0.24
CA ARG A 247 -5.83 12.01 1.13
C ARG A 247 -5.32 13.44 1.19
N PHE A 248 -4.29 13.77 0.42
CA PHE A 248 -3.75 15.14 0.39
C PHE A 248 -4.50 16.03 -0.59
N SER A 249 -4.98 15.45 -1.68
CA SER A 249 -5.83 16.08 -2.69
C SER A 249 -6.86 15.06 -3.17
N PHE A 250 -7.95 15.55 -3.78
CA PHE A 250 -8.86 14.67 -4.50
C PHE A 250 -8.14 14.12 -5.75
N GLY A 251 -7.98 12.80 -5.81
CA GLY A 251 -7.18 12.13 -6.84
C GLY A 251 -5.76 11.81 -6.37
N CYS A 252 -4.78 12.16 -7.19
CA CYS A 252 -3.38 11.76 -7.05
C CYS A 252 -2.52 12.97 -6.60
N PRO A 253 -1.86 12.91 -5.42
CA PRO A 253 -0.88 13.89 -4.92
C PRO A 253 0.22 14.27 -5.91
N LEU A 254 0.47 13.48 -6.96
CA LEU A 254 1.31 13.90 -8.08
C LEU A 254 0.81 15.19 -8.76
N SER A 255 -0.41 15.68 -8.45
CA SER A 255 -0.87 17.02 -8.81
C SER A 255 -0.24 18.16 -8.01
N LEU A 256 0.33 17.88 -6.83
CA LEU A 256 0.96 18.87 -5.92
C LEU A 256 2.41 19.16 -6.30
N HIS A 257 3.10 18.20 -6.90
CA HIS A 257 4.35 18.45 -7.59
C HIS A 257 3.98 18.67 -9.06
N GLU A 258 4.22 19.84 -9.64
CA GLU A 258 3.88 20.16 -11.04
C GLU A 258 4.64 19.32 -12.10
N ALA A 259 4.89 18.04 -11.85
CA ALA A 259 5.06 17.03 -12.86
C ALA A 259 3.67 16.69 -13.44
N ARG A 260 3.10 17.61 -14.23
CA ARG A 260 2.35 17.18 -15.41
C ARG A 260 3.36 17.07 -16.54
N PRO A 261 3.90 15.89 -16.86
CA PRO A 261 4.69 15.77 -18.05
C PRO A 261 3.74 15.80 -19.24
N ARG A 262 4.05 16.63 -20.24
CA ARG A 262 3.64 16.43 -21.65
C ARG A 262 4.18 15.09 -22.23
N TYR A 263 4.31 14.04 -21.42
CA TYR A 263 4.82 12.71 -21.75
C TYR A 263 3.81 11.59 -21.44
N CYS A 264 2.52 11.94 -21.34
CA CYS A 264 1.40 10.98 -21.26
C CYS A 264 1.37 9.99 -22.45
N ASP A 265 2.01 10.31 -23.58
CA ASP A 265 2.08 9.41 -24.73
C ASP A 265 2.93 8.14 -24.49
N THR A 266 3.83 8.14 -23.50
CA THR A 266 4.60 6.93 -23.15
C THR A 266 3.84 5.98 -22.23
N TRP A 267 2.98 6.50 -21.34
CA TRP A 267 2.02 5.70 -20.57
C TRP A 267 1.03 4.99 -21.49
N LYS A 268 0.50 5.70 -22.50
CA LYS A 268 -0.33 5.11 -23.56
C LYS A 268 0.38 3.95 -24.28
N ASN A 269 1.69 4.04 -24.52
CA ASN A 269 2.43 2.99 -25.22
C ASN A 269 2.74 1.77 -24.32
N CYS A 270 3.02 1.96 -23.03
CA CYS A 270 3.13 0.85 -22.07
C CYS A 270 1.79 0.13 -21.88
N TRP A 271 0.68 0.87 -21.79
CA TRP A 271 -0.66 0.28 -21.62
C TRP A 271 -1.30 -0.22 -22.92
N ARG A 272 -0.93 0.30 -24.10
CA ARG A 272 -1.31 -0.28 -25.41
C ARG A 272 -0.74 -1.68 -25.64
N ARG A 273 0.43 -1.99 -25.06
CA ARG A 273 0.96 -3.38 -25.03
C ARG A 273 0.15 -4.29 -24.10
N ILE A 274 -0.62 -3.74 -23.15
CA ILE A 274 -1.55 -4.46 -22.26
C ILE A 274 -2.97 -4.36 -22.86
N SER A 275 -3.11 -4.71 -24.13
CA SER A 275 -4.43 -4.87 -24.75
C SER A 275 -5.14 -6.14 -24.26
N ASN A 276 -4.40 -7.10 -23.69
CA ASN A 276 -4.96 -8.34 -23.14
C ASN A 276 -4.31 -8.71 -21.79
N TRP A 277 -5.04 -8.50 -20.68
CA TRP A 277 -4.70 -9.09 -19.37
C TRP A 277 -4.60 -10.63 -19.41
N ARG A 278 -5.11 -11.27 -20.47
CA ARG A 278 -4.90 -12.69 -20.79
C ARG A 278 -3.42 -13.08 -20.86
N ASP A 279 -2.53 -12.18 -21.26
CA ASP A 279 -1.10 -12.50 -21.38
C ASP A 279 -0.41 -12.69 -20.01
N MET A 280 -0.90 -12.04 -18.93
CA MET A 280 -0.46 -12.32 -17.56
C MET A 280 -0.90 -13.71 -17.05
N TRP A 281 -1.98 -14.24 -17.64
CA TRP A 281 -2.63 -15.48 -17.25
C TRP A 281 -2.62 -16.48 -18.41
N LYS A 282 -1.54 -16.52 -19.22
CA LYS A 282 -1.29 -17.66 -20.11
C LYS A 282 -1.14 -18.92 -19.26
N ARG A 283 -2.29 -19.49 -18.87
CA ARG A 283 -2.44 -20.92 -18.58
C ARG A 283 -1.99 -21.61 -19.86
N ARG A 284 -1.10 -22.60 -19.72
CA ARG A 284 -0.91 -23.59 -20.78
C ARG A 284 -2.29 -24.00 -21.30
N ASP A 285 -2.40 -23.99 -22.62
CA ASP A 285 -3.52 -24.37 -23.46
C ASP A 285 -4.56 -25.25 -22.76
N TYR A 286 -5.74 -24.68 -22.51
CA TYR A 286 -6.97 -25.43 -22.28
C TYR A 286 -7.76 -25.54 -23.60
N GLU A 287 -7.09 -25.96 -24.68
CA GLU A 287 -7.73 -26.40 -25.92
C GLU A 287 -7.84 -27.92 -26.02
N ASN A 288 -7.53 -28.66 -24.94
CA ASN A 288 -7.65 -30.13 -24.89
C ASN A 288 -8.42 -30.63 -23.65
N PHE A 289 -9.61 -30.08 -23.39
CA PHE A 289 -10.70 -30.74 -22.64
C PHE A 289 -12.05 -30.16 -23.04
#